data_AF-A0AA42W2F0-F1
#
_entry.id   AF-A0AA42W2F0-F1
#
_cell.length_a   1.000
_cell.length_b   1.000
_cell.length_c   1.000
_cell.angle_alpha   90.00
_cell.angle_beta   90.00
_cell.angle_gamma   90.00
#
_symmetry.space_group_name_H-M   'P 1'
#
loop_
_entity.id
_entity.type
_entity.pdbx_description
1 polymer ?
#
loop_
_entity_poly.entity_id
_entity_poly.type
_entity_poly.pdbx_seq_one_letter_code
_entity_poly.pdbx_strand_id
1 'polypeptide(L)'
;MIALEPRFECIPQELVRIDRWVTWAGKKLPYDVSLPNSLASATDPQTWGSFERAQTAYEEGGRLGVGFVLNGDGIVGVDLDGCVHGGQPDPKAWALLGDIGCQYIELSPSGNGLRGFGKAAPPVRCKGQINGIKVELYATQRYLTVTGHTLVNGPIAALDGFVAVSKALQSTEESRRVQRITEEDGCHLQYSSVDIPAYTIPTGKGQRNLCLFQLARHCKGKMPDASLDDLRKVVMQWHKQAIAVIGTEDFAVSWTDFVRGHEKVVHPAGAVLADLLQGVESDPVPCDVRHLGYAQREQHLLKICFRLAVHHGAEPFFLPCRIAGQLLGIDHTVAAKILKSFVIDKLLIEVEKGKGLKASRYRWQLPMA
;
A
#
# COMPACT_ATOMS: atom_id res chain seq x y z
N MET A 1 -20.01 -10.20 -10.44
CA MET A 1 -19.80 -9.55 -11.75
C MET A 1 -18.69 -10.32 -12.43
N ILE A 2 -18.97 -10.93 -13.58
CA ILE A 2 -18.01 -11.73 -14.33
C ILE A 2 -17.12 -10.75 -15.10
N ALA A 3 -15.80 -10.93 -15.03
CA ALA A 3 -14.87 -10.11 -15.80
C ALA A 3 -14.85 -10.58 -17.26
N LEU A 4 -14.64 -9.65 -18.20
CA LEU A 4 -14.41 -9.99 -19.60
C LEU A 4 -13.16 -10.88 -19.72
N GLU A 5 -13.30 -11.99 -20.43
CA GLU A 5 -12.16 -12.84 -20.80
C GLU A 5 -11.27 -12.08 -21.78
N PRO A 6 -9.93 -12.04 -21.59
CA PRO A 6 -9.03 -11.33 -22.49
C PRO A 6 -9.09 -11.85 -23.94
N ARG A 7 -9.00 -10.93 -24.91
CA ARG A 7 -8.80 -11.18 -26.35
C ARG A 7 -7.35 -10.88 -26.71
N PHE A 8 -6.47 -11.85 -26.49
CA PHE A 8 -5.03 -11.69 -26.61
C PHE A 8 -4.57 -11.25 -28.01
N GLU A 9 -5.27 -11.71 -29.05
CA GLU A 9 -5.03 -11.38 -30.45
C GLU A 9 -5.26 -9.91 -30.80
N CYS A 10 -6.02 -9.18 -29.97
CA CYS A 10 -6.32 -7.77 -30.16
C CYS A 10 -5.39 -6.85 -29.35
N ILE A 11 -4.46 -7.39 -28.58
CA ILE A 11 -3.51 -6.60 -27.79
C ILE A 11 -2.39 -6.06 -28.73
N PRO A 12 -2.03 -4.77 -28.64
CA PRO A 12 -1.00 -4.17 -29.48
C PRO A 12 0.35 -4.86 -29.33
N GLN A 13 0.99 -5.18 -30.46
CA GLN A 13 2.28 -5.86 -30.49
C GLN A 13 3.39 -5.05 -29.81
N GLU A 14 3.26 -3.72 -29.80
CA GLU A 14 4.16 -2.81 -29.10
C GLU A 14 4.16 -3.04 -27.57
N LEU A 15 3.03 -3.45 -26.97
CA LEU A 15 2.97 -3.81 -25.55
C LEU A 15 3.41 -5.27 -25.33
N VAL A 16 3.01 -6.19 -26.21
CA VAL A 16 3.34 -7.62 -26.13
C VAL A 16 4.85 -7.83 -26.07
N ARG A 17 5.63 -7.07 -26.84
CA ARG A 17 7.10 -7.18 -26.93
C ARG A 17 7.87 -6.70 -25.70
N ILE A 18 7.20 -6.20 -24.66
CA ILE A 18 7.84 -5.61 -23.48
C ILE A 18 7.55 -6.50 -22.26
N ASP A 19 8.61 -6.99 -21.61
CA ASP A 19 8.53 -7.90 -20.46
C ASP A 19 8.10 -7.22 -19.16
N ARG A 20 6.84 -6.76 -19.12
CA ARG A 20 6.22 -6.07 -17.97
C ARG A 20 4.80 -6.56 -17.70
N TRP A 21 4.55 -7.82 -18.03
CA TRP A 21 3.25 -8.44 -17.89
C TRP A 21 3.09 -9.10 -16.52
N VAL A 22 1.89 -8.97 -15.99
CA VAL A 22 1.41 -9.61 -14.76
C VAL A 22 0.06 -10.28 -15.03
N THR A 23 -0.33 -11.25 -14.22
CA THR A 23 -1.74 -11.71 -14.16
C THR A 23 -2.45 -11.04 -12.99
N TRP A 24 -3.77 -11.13 -12.91
CA TRP A 24 -4.50 -10.65 -11.73
C TRP A 24 -5.68 -11.53 -11.35
N ALA A 25 -6.05 -11.50 -10.06
CA ALA A 25 -7.20 -12.22 -9.52
C ALA A 25 -7.90 -11.42 -8.40
N GLY A 26 -9.08 -11.89 -7.97
CA GLY A 26 -9.86 -11.28 -6.89
C GLY A 26 -10.19 -9.81 -7.18
N LYS A 27 -9.82 -8.91 -6.25
CA LYS A 27 -10.02 -7.45 -6.41
C LYS A 27 -8.95 -6.80 -7.29
N LYS A 28 -8.58 -7.44 -8.41
CA LYS A 28 -7.48 -7.01 -9.29
C LYS A 28 -6.15 -6.90 -8.53
N LEU A 29 -5.80 -7.93 -7.77
CA LEU A 29 -4.46 -8.05 -7.19
C LEU A 29 -3.52 -8.62 -8.25
N PRO A 30 -2.36 -8.00 -8.52
CA PRO A 30 -1.41 -8.48 -9.52
C PRO A 30 -0.60 -9.66 -8.98
N TYR A 31 -0.36 -10.65 -9.83
CA TYR A 31 0.42 -11.85 -9.56
C TYR A 31 1.59 -11.95 -10.53
N ASP A 32 2.69 -12.43 -9.98
CA ASP A 32 3.90 -12.78 -10.70
C ASP A 32 3.60 -13.90 -11.71
N VAL A 33 4.12 -13.76 -12.92
CA VAL A 33 3.93 -14.73 -14.02
C VAL A 33 5.05 -15.75 -14.10
N SER A 34 6.12 -15.56 -13.34
CA SER A 34 7.27 -16.46 -13.23
C SER A 34 7.19 -17.32 -11.96
N LEU A 35 6.48 -16.88 -10.92
CA LEU A 35 6.35 -17.58 -9.64
C LEU A 35 4.89 -17.95 -9.32
N PRO A 36 4.57 -19.23 -9.09
CA PRO A 36 3.21 -19.66 -8.75
C PRO A 36 2.68 -18.98 -7.48
N ASN A 37 1.50 -18.35 -7.60
CA ASN A 37 0.76 -17.73 -6.48
C ASN A 37 1.52 -16.66 -5.68
N SER A 38 2.54 -16.05 -6.29
CA SER A 38 3.25 -14.89 -5.74
C SER A 38 2.61 -13.59 -6.23
N LEU A 39 2.52 -12.58 -5.36
CA LEU A 39 2.05 -11.26 -5.77
C LEU A 39 3.15 -10.54 -6.55
N ALA A 40 2.75 -9.80 -7.59
CA ALA A 40 3.64 -8.90 -8.30
C ALA A 40 3.62 -7.50 -7.68
N SER A 41 4.75 -6.80 -7.73
CA SER A 41 4.88 -5.42 -7.28
C SER A 41 4.91 -4.49 -8.47
N ALA A 42 4.14 -3.39 -8.45
CA ALA A 42 4.16 -2.41 -9.55
C ALA A 42 5.47 -1.61 -9.68
N THR A 43 6.46 -1.87 -8.82
CA THR A 43 7.77 -1.19 -8.83
C THR A 43 8.96 -2.15 -8.81
N ASP A 44 8.74 -3.47 -8.79
CA ASP A 44 9.83 -4.46 -8.82
C ASP A 44 9.78 -5.27 -10.13
N PRO A 45 10.68 -4.97 -11.09
CA PRO A 45 10.73 -5.65 -12.38
C PRO A 45 10.96 -7.15 -12.29
N GLN A 46 11.53 -7.66 -11.19
CA GLN A 46 11.77 -9.10 -11.02
C GLN A 46 10.47 -9.89 -10.86
N THR A 47 9.36 -9.20 -10.54
CA THR A 47 8.04 -9.80 -10.33
C THR A 47 7.15 -9.75 -11.57
N TRP A 48 7.67 -9.27 -12.70
CA TRP A 48 6.98 -9.21 -13.99
C TRP A 48 7.55 -10.26 -14.94
N GLY A 49 6.94 -10.43 -16.10
CA GLY A 49 7.51 -11.28 -17.14
C GLY A 49 7.00 -10.96 -18.52
N SER A 50 7.27 -11.88 -19.45
CA SER A 50 6.83 -11.75 -20.84
C SER A 50 5.32 -11.95 -20.98
N PHE A 51 4.79 -11.50 -22.12
CA PHE A 51 3.38 -11.67 -22.44
C PHE A 51 2.99 -13.15 -22.50
N GLU A 52 3.83 -14.00 -23.10
CA GLU A 52 3.58 -15.43 -23.25
C GLU A 52 3.43 -16.12 -21.89
N ARG A 53 4.24 -15.72 -20.90
CA ARG A 53 4.10 -16.22 -19.52
C ARG A 53 2.80 -15.76 -18.87
N ALA A 54 2.41 -14.50 -19.10
CA ALA A 54 1.15 -13.98 -18.57
C ALA A 54 -0.08 -14.68 -19.19
N GLN A 55 -0.04 -14.94 -20.49
CA GLN A 55 -1.05 -15.72 -21.20
C GLN A 55 -1.12 -17.16 -20.66
N THR A 56 0.01 -17.85 -20.58
CA THR A 56 0.08 -19.23 -20.05
C THR A 56 -0.47 -19.29 -18.62
N ALA A 57 -0.03 -18.39 -17.74
CA ALA A 57 -0.51 -18.33 -16.35
C ALA A 57 -2.00 -17.98 -16.22
N TYR A 58 -2.59 -17.31 -17.23
CA TYR A 58 -4.03 -17.11 -17.29
C TYR A 58 -4.78 -18.38 -17.73
N GLU A 59 -4.28 -19.05 -18.77
CA GLU A 59 -4.86 -20.27 -19.36
C GLU A 59 -4.79 -21.48 -18.41
N GLU A 60 -3.75 -21.57 -17.57
CA GLU A 60 -3.65 -22.57 -16.49
C GLU A 60 -4.75 -22.42 -15.42
N GLY A 61 -5.43 -21.27 -15.37
CA GLY A 61 -6.56 -21.00 -14.49
C GLY A 61 -6.20 -20.34 -13.16
N GLY A 62 -7.22 -19.97 -12.38
CA GLY A 62 -7.04 -19.26 -11.10
C GLY A 62 -6.65 -17.78 -11.22
N ARG A 63 -6.67 -17.24 -12.44
CA ARG A 63 -6.50 -15.82 -12.76
C ARG A 63 -7.73 -15.31 -13.52
N LEU A 64 -8.00 -14.01 -13.38
CA LEU A 64 -9.15 -13.34 -14.00
C LEU A 64 -8.75 -12.51 -15.23
N GLY A 65 -7.45 -12.31 -15.47
CA GLY A 65 -6.94 -11.65 -16.67
C GLY A 65 -5.47 -11.26 -16.53
N VAL A 66 -5.00 -10.48 -17.50
CA VAL A 66 -3.62 -9.97 -17.58
C VAL A 66 -3.57 -8.46 -17.34
N GLY A 67 -2.37 -7.94 -17.11
CA GLY A 67 -2.12 -6.51 -16.99
C GLY A 67 -0.68 -6.14 -17.33
N PHE A 68 -0.48 -4.85 -17.61
CA PHE A 68 0.78 -4.28 -18.03
C PHE A 68 1.26 -3.24 -17.02
N VAL A 69 2.52 -3.32 -16.61
CA VAL A 69 3.10 -2.42 -15.60
C VAL A 69 3.70 -1.17 -16.25
N LEU A 70 3.29 -0.01 -15.76
CA LEU A 70 3.79 1.31 -16.12
C LEU A 70 4.90 1.69 -15.14
N ASN A 71 6.13 1.87 -15.63
CA ASN A 71 7.31 2.14 -14.81
C ASN A 71 7.89 3.57 -15.01
N GLY A 72 7.32 4.39 -15.90
CA GLY A 72 7.76 5.76 -16.15
C GLY A 72 8.70 5.93 -17.34
N ASP A 73 8.86 4.91 -18.19
CA ASP A 73 9.73 4.96 -19.38
C ASP A 73 9.10 5.62 -20.61
N GLY A 74 7.94 6.24 -20.45
CA GLY A 74 7.23 6.96 -21.50
C GLY A 74 5.96 6.25 -21.99
N ILE A 75 5.72 4.98 -21.63
CA ILE A 75 4.41 4.35 -21.82
C ILE A 75 3.47 4.81 -20.71
N VAL A 76 2.29 5.28 -21.11
CA VAL A 76 1.27 5.80 -20.21
C VAL A 76 -0.07 5.11 -20.44
N GLY A 77 -0.94 5.19 -19.45
CA GLY A 77 -2.29 4.67 -19.49
C GLY A 77 -3.32 5.68 -19.03
N VAL A 78 -4.50 5.60 -19.62
CA VAL A 78 -5.70 6.39 -19.30
C VAL A 78 -6.77 5.41 -18.84
N ASP A 79 -7.37 5.64 -17.67
CA ASP A 79 -8.47 4.83 -17.13
C ASP A 79 -9.70 5.70 -16.89
N LEU A 80 -10.82 5.38 -17.55
CA LEU A 80 -12.10 6.04 -17.40
C LEU A 80 -13.12 5.08 -16.78
N ASP A 81 -13.51 5.37 -15.54
CA ASP A 81 -14.40 4.50 -14.76
C ASP A 81 -15.88 4.89 -14.92
N GLY A 82 -16.72 3.88 -15.18
CA GLY A 82 -18.18 4.02 -15.15
C GLY A 82 -18.77 4.84 -16.29
N CYS A 83 -18.08 4.89 -17.43
CA CYS A 83 -18.46 5.67 -18.61
C CYS A 83 -19.02 4.83 -19.76
N VAL A 84 -19.34 3.55 -19.54
CA VAL A 84 -20.00 2.69 -20.54
C VAL A 84 -21.32 2.21 -19.96
N HIS A 85 -22.40 2.44 -20.69
CA HIS A 85 -23.77 2.10 -20.28
C HIS A 85 -24.47 1.34 -21.40
N GLY A 86 -24.98 0.14 -21.10
CA GLY A 86 -25.62 -0.71 -22.11
C GLY A 86 -24.69 -1.09 -23.27
N GLY A 87 -23.37 -1.17 -23.01
CA GLY A 87 -22.35 -1.43 -24.03
C GLY A 87 -21.98 -0.23 -24.91
N GLN A 88 -22.55 0.95 -24.66
CA GLN A 88 -22.24 2.18 -25.39
C GLN A 88 -21.38 3.13 -24.54
N PRO A 89 -20.23 3.59 -25.06
CA PRO A 89 -19.45 4.67 -24.42
C PRO A 89 -20.26 5.96 -24.25
N ASP A 90 -20.12 6.61 -23.10
CA ASP A 90 -20.58 7.98 -22.91
C ASP A 90 -19.88 8.89 -23.93
N PRO A 91 -20.62 9.68 -24.74
CA PRO A 91 -20.04 10.56 -25.74
C PRO A 91 -18.97 11.51 -25.20
N LYS A 92 -19.08 11.95 -23.94
CA LYS A 92 -18.08 12.81 -23.29
C LYS A 92 -16.79 12.06 -22.97
N ALA A 93 -16.90 10.81 -22.55
CA ALA A 93 -15.73 9.96 -22.32
C ALA A 93 -15.03 9.64 -23.64
N TRP A 94 -15.81 9.39 -24.70
CA TRP A 94 -15.29 9.17 -26.04
C TRP A 94 -14.56 10.39 -26.59
N ALA A 95 -15.17 11.58 -26.50
CA ALA A 95 -14.56 12.84 -26.90
C ALA A 95 -13.26 13.10 -26.14
N LEU A 96 -13.25 12.87 -24.82
CA LEU A 96 -12.05 13.05 -23.99
C LEU A 96 -10.89 12.14 -24.42
N LEU A 97 -11.16 10.88 -24.76
CA LEU A 97 -10.11 9.98 -25.29
C LEU A 97 -9.59 10.48 -26.65
N GLY A 98 -10.46 11.06 -27.48
CA GLY A 98 -10.08 11.76 -28.71
C GLY A 98 -9.18 12.96 -28.44
N ASP A 99 -9.55 13.82 -27.49
CA ASP A 99 -8.77 15.01 -27.10
C ASP A 99 -7.38 14.63 -26.54
N ILE A 100 -7.28 13.50 -25.83
CA ILE A 100 -6.00 12.96 -25.35
C ILE A 100 -5.15 12.42 -26.50
N GLY A 101 -5.77 12.00 -27.60
CA GLY A 101 -5.13 11.39 -28.76
C GLY A 101 -5.00 9.86 -28.66
N CYS A 102 -5.86 9.19 -27.89
CA CYS A 102 -5.81 7.74 -27.73
C CYS A 102 -6.13 7.03 -29.05
N GLN A 103 -5.15 6.31 -29.60
CA GLN A 103 -5.33 5.46 -30.78
C GLN A 103 -5.60 3.99 -30.43
N TYR A 104 -5.26 3.57 -29.22
CA TYR A 104 -5.69 2.29 -28.66
C TYR A 104 -6.69 2.54 -27.54
N ILE A 105 -7.90 1.99 -27.66
CA ILE A 105 -8.96 2.09 -26.66
C ILE A 105 -9.62 0.72 -26.50
N GLU A 106 -9.70 0.23 -25.27
CA GLU A 106 -10.35 -1.04 -24.92
C GLU A 106 -11.38 -0.87 -23.78
N LEU A 107 -12.30 -1.83 -23.67
CA LEU A 107 -13.17 -1.96 -22.51
C LEU A 107 -12.38 -2.46 -21.30
N SER A 108 -12.64 -1.90 -20.12
CA SER A 108 -12.11 -2.42 -18.86
C SER A 108 -12.70 -3.80 -18.53
N PRO A 109 -12.13 -4.60 -17.60
CA PRO A 109 -12.61 -5.96 -17.33
C PRO A 109 -14.07 -6.05 -16.89
N SER A 110 -14.66 -4.99 -16.33
CA SER A 110 -16.08 -4.99 -15.97
C SER A 110 -17.01 -4.70 -17.14
N GLY A 111 -16.47 -4.28 -18.29
CA GLY A 111 -17.24 -3.77 -19.44
C GLY A 111 -17.81 -2.36 -19.26
N ASN A 112 -17.67 -1.75 -18.08
CA ASN A 112 -18.33 -0.48 -17.74
C ASN A 112 -17.40 0.74 -17.80
N GLY A 113 -16.14 0.55 -18.22
CA GLY A 113 -15.15 1.63 -18.31
C GLY A 113 -14.28 1.47 -19.53
N LEU A 114 -13.51 2.50 -19.85
CA LEU A 114 -12.62 2.56 -21.01
C LEU A 114 -11.19 2.71 -20.57
N ARG A 115 -10.26 2.06 -21.28
CA ARG A 115 -8.83 2.26 -21.09
C ARG A 115 -8.14 2.58 -22.38
N GLY A 116 -7.15 3.47 -22.29
CA GLY A 116 -6.24 3.76 -23.39
C GLY A 116 -4.79 3.57 -22.97
N PHE A 117 -3.94 3.23 -23.93
CA PHE A 117 -2.49 3.19 -23.78
C PHE A 117 -1.85 4.04 -24.87
N GLY A 118 -0.70 4.64 -24.56
CA GLY A 118 0.04 5.48 -25.50
C GLY A 118 1.37 5.92 -24.93
N LYS A 119 1.99 6.92 -25.57
CA LYS A 119 3.28 7.48 -25.17
C LYS A 119 3.14 8.94 -24.76
N ALA A 120 3.70 9.31 -23.61
CA ALA A 120 3.75 10.71 -23.18
C ALA A 120 4.92 10.97 -22.24
N ALA A 121 5.39 12.22 -22.21
CA ALA A 121 6.39 12.72 -21.27
C ALA A 121 6.05 14.18 -20.88
N PRO A 122 6.39 14.63 -19.66
CA PRO A 122 6.99 13.87 -18.56
C PRO A 122 6.00 12.85 -17.96
N PRO A 123 6.48 11.87 -17.15
CA PRO A 123 5.61 10.94 -16.48
C PRO A 123 4.69 11.67 -15.49
N VAL A 124 3.38 11.52 -15.66
CA VAL A 124 2.37 12.12 -14.77
C VAL A 124 1.51 11.04 -14.13
N ARG A 125 1.10 11.30 -12.89
CA ARG A 125 0.03 10.58 -12.22
C ARG A 125 -0.97 11.58 -11.67
N CYS A 126 -2.19 11.57 -12.19
CA CYS A 126 -3.26 12.42 -11.67
C CYS A 126 -4.60 11.74 -11.84
N LYS A 127 -5.58 12.17 -11.06
CA LYS A 127 -6.95 11.70 -11.16
C LYS A 127 -7.89 12.87 -10.94
N GLY A 128 -9.10 12.77 -11.44
CA GLY A 128 -10.12 13.76 -11.17
C GLY A 128 -11.35 13.52 -12.02
N GLN A 129 -12.05 14.60 -12.36
CA GLN A 129 -13.28 14.51 -13.12
C GLN A 129 -13.35 15.63 -14.15
N ILE A 130 -13.56 15.28 -15.41
CA ILE A 130 -13.76 16.21 -16.52
C ILE A 130 -15.16 15.96 -17.08
N ASN A 131 -15.99 17.00 -17.12
CA ASN A 131 -17.36 16.95 -17.66
C ASN A 131 -18.27 15.85 -17.08
N GLY A 132 -18.00 15.42 -15.85
CA GLY A 132 -18.74 14.34 -15.18
C GLY A 132 -18.05 12.97 -15.26
N ILE A 133 -17.04 12.81 -16.12
CA ILE A 133 -16.31 11.56 -16.32
C ILE A 133 -15.14 11.46 -15.35
N LYS A 134 -15.02 10.35 -14.63
CA LYS A 134 -13.86 10.07 -13.77
C LYS A 134 -12.68 9.67 -14.64
N VAL A 135 -11.57 10.38 -14.50
CA VAL A 135 -10.37 10.20 -15.31
C VAL A 135 -9.19 9.92 -14.39
N GLU A 136 -8.43 8.88 -14.69
CA GLU A 136 -7.14 8.62 -14.05
C GLU A 136 -6.06 8.48 -15.13
N LEU A 137 -4.98 9.27 -14.99
CA LEU A 137 -3.82 9.24 -15.87
C LEU A 137 -2.64 8.64 -15.11
N TYR A 138 -1.97 7.65 -15.73
CA TYR A 138 -0.89 6.90 -15.11
C TYR A 138 0.32 6.80 -16.04
N ALA A 139 1.50 7.07 -15.50
CA ALA A 139 2.78 6.84 -16.20
C ALA A 139 3.75 5.92 -15.46
N THR A 140 3.61 5.76 -14.14
CA THR A 140 4.56 4.99 -13.31
C THR A 140 3.91 4.41 -12.05
N GLN A 141 4.58 3.42 -11.42
CA GLN A 141 4.24 2.77 -10.15
C GLN A 141 2.83 2.17 -10.09
N ARG A 142 2.26 1.81 -11.24
CA ARG A 142 0.95 1.20 -11.38
C ARG A 142 0.98 0.20 -12.52
N TYR A 143 0.10 -0.78 -12.44
CA TYR A 143 -0.23 -1.61 -13.58
C TYR A 143 -1.68 -1.31 -13.97
N LEU A 144 -1.99 -1.46 -15.25
CA LEU A 144 -3.36 -1.44 -15.76
C LEU A 144 -3.70 -2.84 -16.27
N THR A 145 -4.91 -3.30 -15.98
CA THR A 145 -5.36 -4.57 -16.56
C THR A 145 -5.58 -4.36 -18.06
N VAL A 146 -5.30 -5.39 -18.85
CA VAL A 146 -5.45 -5.36 -20.32
C VAL A 146 -6.48 -6.40 -20.71
N THR A 147 -7.42 -6.06 -21.58
CA THR A 147 -8.49 -6.95 -22.01
C THR A 147 -8.42 -7.30 -23.48
N GLY A 148 -7.88 -6.42 -24.33
CA GLY A 148 -7.96 -6.60 -25.79
C GLY A 148 -9.39 -6.47 -26.36
N HIS A 149 -10.40 -6.10 -25.55
CA HIS A 149 -11.75 -5.79 -26.07
C HIS A 149 -11.75 -4.39 -26.67
N THR A 150 -11.12 -4.27 -27.84
CA THR A 150 -10.86 -2.99 -28.50
C THR A 150 -12.12 -2.35 -29.06
N LEU A 151 -12.23 -1.04 -28.85
CA LEU A 151 -13.15 -0.15 -29.53
C LEU A 151 -12.41 0.69 -30.59
N VAL A 152 -11.13 0.98 -30.34
CA VAL A 152 -10.19 1.52 -31.33
C VAL A 152 -8.90 0.69 -31.24
N ASN A 153 -8.48 0.14 -32.37
CA ASN A 153 -7.33 -0.76 -32.45
C ASN A 153 -6.20 -0.15 -33.29
N GLY A 154 -5.72 1.03 -32.87
CA GLY A 154 -4.56 1.70 -33.44
C GLY A 154 -3.26 1.42 -32.67
N PRO A 155 -2.13 1.95 -33.15
CA PRO A 155 -0.82 1.72 -32.54
C PRO A 155 -0.66 2.42 -31.19
N ILE A 156 0.36 2.02 -30.43
CA ILE A 156 0.80 2.75 -29.23
C ILE A 156 1.59 4.00 -29.66
N ALA A 157 0.85 5.08 -29.90
CA ALA A 157 1.34 6.36 -30.41
C ALA A 157 1.42 7.45 -29.33
N ALA A 158 1.94 8.63 -29.70
CA ALA A 158 1.99 9.79 -28.82
C ALA A 158 0.57 10.25 -28.42
N LEU A 159 0.40 10.62 -27.15
CA LEU A 159 -0.82 11.19 -26.61
C LEU A 159 -0.63 12.69 -26.39
N ASP A 160 -0.76 13.48 -27.46
CA ASP A 160 -0.45 14.91 -27.47
C ASP A 160 -1.28 15.71 -26.45
N GLY A 161 -2.52 15.27 -26.19
CA GLY A 161 -3.40 15.89 -25.19
C GLY A 161 -3.15 15.45 -23.75
N PHE A 162 -2.34 14.42 -23.50
CA PHE A 162 -2.18 13.81 -22.17
C PHE A 162 -1.69 14.82 -21.11
N VAL A 163 -0.67 15.61 -21.45
CA VAL A 163 -0.11 16.62 -20.54
C VAL A 163 -1.11 17.77 -20.32
N ALA A 164 -1.80 18.23 -21.37
CA ALA A 164 -2.80 19.29 -21.26
C ALA A 164 -3.95 18.88 -20.33
N VAL A 165 -4.48 17.67 -20.51
CA VAL A 165 -5.52 17.11 -19.64
C VAL A 165 -5.03 16.95 -18.20
N SER A 166 -3.78 16.51 -18.01
CA SER A 166 -3.22 16.39 -16.66
C SER A 166 -3.16 17.74 -15.91
N LYS A 167 -2.80 18.82 -16.61
CA LYS A 167 -2.77 20.18 -16.05
C LYS A 167 -4.17 20.67 -15.70
N ALA A 168 -5.15 20.40 -16.57
CA ALA A 168 -6.54 20.76 -16.32
C ALA A 168 -7.13 20.04 -15.10
N LEU A 169 -6.77 18.77 -14.88
CA LEU A 169 -7.15 18.03 -13.68
C LEU A 169 -6.55 18.64 -12.42
N GLN A 170 -5.26 18.99 -12.45
CA GLN A 170 -4.56 19.62 -11.34
C GLN A 170 -5.12 21.00 -10.99
N SER A 171 -5.40 21.85 -11.99
CA SER A 171 -5.98 23.18 -11.76
C SER A 171 -7.40 23.13 -11.23
N THR A 172 -8.18 22.12 -11.64
CA THR A 172 -9.53 21.86 -11.11
C THR A 172 -9.47 21.40 -9.65
N GLU A 173 -8.51 20.54 -9.29
CA GLU A 173 -8.28 20.16 -7.88
C GLU A 173 -7.83 21.36 -7.04
N GLU A 174 -6.95 22.20 -7.56
CA GLU A 174 -6.47 23.40 -6.87
C GLU A 174 -7.57 24.44 -6.70
N SER A 175 -8.40 24.66 -7.73
CA SER A 175 -9.55 25.56 -7.67
C SER A 175 -10.65 25.03 -6.73
N ARG A 176 -10.90 23.71 -6.71
CA ARG A 176 -11.78 23.08 -5.70
C ARG A 176 -11.20 23.16 -4.30
N ARG A 177 -9.88 23.12 -4.16
CA ARG A 177 -9.18 23.32 -2.88
C ARG A 177 -9.31 24.76 -2.40
N VAL A 178 -9.14 25.75 -3.28
CA VAL A 178 -9.32 27.18 -2.98
C VAL A 178 -10.78 27.50 -2.66
N GLN A 179 -11.74 26.96 -3.42
CA GLN A 179 -13.18 27.14 -3.15
C GLN A 179 -13.61 26.52 -1.82
N ARG A 180 -13.13 25.31 -1.48
CA ARG A 180 -13.36 24.72 -0.14
C ARG A 180 -12.74 25.54 0.98
N ILE A 181 -11.60 26.19 0.75
CA ILE A 181 -10.98 27.09 1.73
C ILE A 181 -11.85 28.35 1.91
N THR A 182 -12.38 28.94 0.84
CA THR A 182 -13.21 30.16 0.93
C THR A 182 -14.62 29.94 1.51
N GLU A 183 -15.16 28.71 1.48
CA GLU A 183 -16.46 28.39 2.10
C GLU A 183 -16.34 27.97 3.58
N GLU A 184 -15.15 27.59 4.05
CA GLU A 184 -14.90 27.17 5.43
C GLU A 184 -14.08 28.18 6.26
N ASP A 185 -13.51 29.23 5.67
CA ASP A 185 -12.74 30.27 6.36
C ASP A 185 -13.63 31.36 7.01
N GLY A 186 -14.45 30.89 7.94
CA GLY A 186 -14.91 31.65 9.09
C GLY A 186 -14.04 31.41 10.33
N CYS A 187 -12.77 31.00 10.23
CA CYS A 187 -11.80 31.16 11.32
C CYS A 187 -10.37 30.86 10.85
N HIS A 188 -9.58 31.91 10.73
CA HIS A 188 -8.15 31.85 10.46
C HIS A 188 -7.39 31.47 11.75
N LEU A 189 -6.41 30.55 11.70
CA LEU A 189 -5.04 30.77 12.22
C LEU A 189 -4.14 29.50 12.13
N GLN A 190 -3.01 29.71 11.44
CA GLN A 190 -1.64 29.21 11.67
C GLN A 190 -1.44 27.74 12.12
N TYR A 191 -0.97 26.93 11.16
CA TYR A 191 -0.54 25.54 11.33
C TYR A 191 0.80 25.46 12.10
N SER A 192 0.82 24.83 13.27
CA SER A 192 2.04 24.25 13.84
C SER A 192 2.22 22.82 13.33
N SER A 193 3.36 22.51 12.74
CA SER A 193 3.70 21.21 12.18
C SER A 193 3.81 20.13 13.25
N VAL A 194 2.86 19.19 13.27
CA VAL A 194 3.06 17.88 13.90
C VAL A 194 3.21 16.87 12.76
N ASP A 195 4.39 16.26 12.65
CA ASP A 195 4.67 15.27 11.62
C ASP A 195 3.87 13.99 11.87
N ILE A 196 3.01 13.62 10.91
CA ILE A 196 2.23 12.39 10.97
C ILE A 196 3.16 11.20 10.65
N PRO A 197 3.32 10.20 11.55
CA PRO A 197 4.24 9.11 11.29
C PRO A 197 3.76 8.22 10.16
N ALA A 198 4.65 7.91 9.21
CA ALA A 198 4.32 7.12 8.01
C ALA A 198 3.71 5.75 8.31
N TYR A 199 4.08 5.10 9.43
CA TYR A 199 3.51 3.80 9.84
C TYR A 199 2.04 3.88 10.26
N THR A 200 1.55 5.08 10.57
CA THR A 200 0.13 5.30 10.88
C THR A 200 -0.69 5.52 9.62
N ILE A 201 -0.09 5.67 8.44
CA ILE A 201 -0.83 5.90 7.19
C ILE A 201 -1.24 4.54 6.59
N PRO A 202 -2.53 4.33 6.28
CA PRO A 202 -3.00 3.09 5.70
C PRO A 202 -2.44 2.91 4.29
N THR A 203 -2.00 1.69 3.99
CA THR A 203 -1.48 1.29 2.67
C THR A 203 -2.48 0.46 1.87
N GLY A 204 -3.59 0.03 2.50
CA GLY A 204 -4.68 -0.70 1.86
C GLY A 204 -6.05 -0.48 2.52
N LYS A 205 -7.12 -0.82 1.78
CA LYS A 205 -8.51 -0.72 2.26
C LYS A 205 -8.74 -1.63 3.48
N GLY A 206 -9.51 -1.16 4.46
CA GLY A 206 -9.80 -1.88 5.71
C GLY A 206 -8.77 -1.67 6.83
N GLN A 207 -7.70 -0.92 6.59
CA GLN A 207 -6.68 -0.61 7.59
C GLN A 207 -6.99 0.65 8.42
N ARG A 208 -8.03 1.42 8.05
CA ARG A 208 -8.39 2.71 8.66
C ARG A 208 -8.40 2.68 10.19
N ASN A 209 -9.15 1.74 10.78
CA ASN A 209 -9.33 1.68 12.24
C ASN A 209 -8.04 1.29 12.96
N LEU A 210 -7.26 0.38 12.39
CA LEU A 210 -5.95 -0.01 12.92
C LEU A 210 -4.97 1.17 12.89
N CYS A 211 -4.93 1.88 11.77
CA CYS A 211 -4.06 3.03 11.55
C CYS A 211 -4.46 4.25 12.41
N LEU A 212 -5.76 4.51 12.59
CA LEU A 212 -6.27 5.50 13.54
C LEU A 212 -5.93 5.15 14.99
N PHE A 213 -6.01 3.86 15.35
CA PHE A 213 -5.61 3.40 16.67
C PHE A 213 -4.09 3.57 16.89
N GLN A 214 -3.27 3.30 15.87
CA GLN A 214 -1.83 3.56 15.92
C GLN A 214 -1.51 5.05 16.03
N LEU A 215 -2.24 5.91 15.33
CA LEU A 215 -2.13 7.36 15.47
C LEU A 215 -2.51 7.81 16.90
N ALA A 216 -3.60 7.28 17.45
CA ALA A 216 -4.02 7.58 18.82
C ALA A 216 -2.95 7.19 19.84
N ARG A 217 -2.31 6.03 19.65
CA ARG A 217 -1.16 5.61 20.47
C ARG A 217 0.03 6.56 20.33
N HIS A 218 0.30 7.05 19.12
CA HIS A 218 1.37 7.99 18.87
C HIS A 218 1.12 9.35 19.55
N CYS A 219 -0.09 9.91 19.38
CA CYS A 219 -0.50 11.16 20.00
C CYS A 219 -0.39 11.10 21.53
N LYS A 220 -0.87 10.01 22.16
CA LYS A 220 -0.80 9.86 23.62
C LYS A 220 0.64 9.76 24.16
N GLY A 221 1.61 9.41 23.32
CA GLY A 221 3.03 9.32 23.70
C GLY A 221 3.83 10.58 23.45
N LYS A 222 3.45 11.36 22.43
CA LYS A 222 4.16 12.59 22.04
C LYS A 222 3.49 13.86 22.55
N MET A 223 2.19 13.81 22.83
CA MET A 223 1.36 14.93 23.26
C MET A 223 0.39 14.46 24.37
N PRO A 224 0.89 14.06 25.54
CA PRO A 224 0.07 13.47 26.61
C PRO A 224 -1.02 14.43 27.12
N ASP A 225 -0.77 15.74 27.10
CA ASP A 225 -1.68 16.78 27.59
C ASP A 225 -2.44 17.52 26.47
N ALA A 226 -2.43 17.00 25.23
CA ALA A 226 -3.11 17.64 24.10
C ALA A 226 -4.63 17.71 24.33
N SER A 227 -5.22 18.88 24.06
CA SER A 227 -6.66 19.04 24.04
C SER A 227 -7.30 18.23 22.91
N LEU A 228 -8.61 17.95 23.01
CA LEU A 228 -9.35 17.32 21.90
C LEU A 228 -9.24 18.14 20.61
N ASP A 229 -9.16 19.47 20.69
CA ASP A 229 -8.98 20.32 19.52
C ASP A 229 -7.59 20.17 18.89
N ASP A 230 -6.55 20.00 19.69
CA ASP A 230 -5.20 19.75 19.17
C ASP A 230 -5.09 18.37 18.53
N LEU A 231 -5.69 17.36 19.15
CA LEU A 231 -5.80 16.03 18.56
C LEU A 231 -6.63 16.05 17.27
N ARG A 232 -7.69 16.85 17.22
CA ARG A 232 -8.53 17.02 16.02
C ARG A 232 -7.72 17.52 14.84
N LYS A 233 -6.85 18.52 15.04
CA LYS A 233 -5.94 19.04 14.00
C LYS A 233 -5.01 17.94 13.46
N VAL A 234 -4.46 17.11 14.33
CA VAL A 234 -3.58 15.98 13.93
C VAL A 234 -4.35 14.92 13.14
N VAL A 235 -5.56 14.55 13.59
CA VAL A 235 -6.41 13.59 12.87
C VAL A 235 -6.88 14.14 11.53
N MET A 236 -7.12 15.45 11.42
CA MET A 236 -7.44 16.10 10.14
C MET A 236 -6.29 15.95 9.15
N GLN A 237 -5.05 16.20 9.59
CA GLN A 237 -3.87 16.04 8.74
C GLN A 237 -3.64 14.58 8.36
N TRP A 238 -3.79 13.65 9.31
CA TRP A 238 -3.74 12.22 9.03
C TRP A 238 -4.82 11.79 8.01
N HIS A 239 -6.05 12.27 8.19
CA HIS A 239 -7.19 11.93 7.32
C HIS A 239 -6.96 12.46 5.91
N LYS A 240 -6.42 13.68 5.74
CA LYS A 240 -6.00 14.21 4.43
C LYS A 240 -5.01 13.30 3.70
N GLN A 241 -4.08 12.66 4.42
CA GLN A 241 -3.11 11.73 3.84
C GLN A 241 -3.71 10.34 3.59
N ALA A 242 -4.61 9.88 4.47
CA ALA A 242 -5.20 8.55 4.43
C ALA A 242 -6.41 8.42 3.50
N ILE A 243 -7.11 9.53 3.19
CA ILE A 243 -8.41 9.53 2.48
C ILE A 243 -8.34 8.85 1.12
N ALA A 244 -7.20 8.97 0.42
CA ALA A 244 -6.97 8.33 -0.87
C ALA A 244 -6.96 6.79 -0.81
N VAL A 245 -6.73 6.21 0.39
CA VAL A 245 -6.60 4.76 0.61
C VAL A 245 -7.81 4.18 1.34
N ILE A 246 -8.37 4.89 2.33
CA ILE A 246 -9.47 4.38 3.17
C ILE A 246 -10.84 4.46 2.47
N GLY A 247 -10.96 5.26 1.42
CA GLY A 247 -11.95 5.08 0.35
C GLY A 247 -13.40 5.49 0.60
N THR A 248 -13.90 5.66 1.83
CA THR A 248 -15.35 5.91 2.03
C THR A 248 -15.74 6.49 3.40
N GLU A 249 -15.08 7.51 3.95
CA GLU A 249 -15.51 8.02 5.27
C GLU A 249 -15.35 9.53 5.37
N ASP A 250 -16.44 10.18 5.78
CA ASP A 250 -16.43 11.54 6.30
C ASP A 250 -15.39 11.64 7.43
N PHE A 251 -14.68 12.76 7.49
CA PHE A 251 -13.76 13.07 8.57
C PHE A 251 -14.42 12.85 9.95
N ALA A 252 -15.72 13.12 10.08
CA ALA A 252 -16.48 12.89 11.31
C ALA A 252 -16.40 11.43 11.80
N VAL A 253 -16.38 10.44 10.90
CA VAL A 253 -16.28 9.02 11.26
C VAL A 253 -14.86 8.66 11.66
N SER A 254 -13.85 9.13 10.91
CA SER A 254 -12.44 8.99 11.30
C SER A 254 -12.14 9.63 12.65
N TRP A 255 -12.73 10.79 12.93
CA TRP A 255 -12.60 11.49 14.21
C TRP A 255 -13.24 10.69 15.35
N THR A 256 -14.47 10.20 15.16
CA THR A 256 -15.18 9.40 16.17
C THR A 256 -14.41 8.12 16.52
N ASP A 257 -13.89 7.41 15.51
CA ASP A 257 -13.11 6.20 15.73
C ASP A 257 -11.74 6.49 16.35
N PHE A 258 -11.13 7.63 16.04
CA PHE A 258 -9.91 8.09 16.71
C PHE A 258 -10.15 8.36 18.19
N VAL A 259 -11.18 9.14 18.55
CA VAL A 259 -11.47 9.50 19.96
C VAL A 259 -11.74 8.23 20.78
N ARG A 260 -12.58 7.33 20.25
CA ARG A 260 -12.84 6.01 20.87
C ARG A 260 -11.57 5.18 21.02
N GLY A 261 -10.68 5.22 20.02
CA GLY A 261 -9.37 4.56 20.08
C GLY A 261 -8.48 5.17 21.15
N HIS A 262 -8.40 6.50 21.22
CA HIS A 262 -7.56 7.29 22.12
C HIS A 262 -7.92 7.10 23.61
N GLU A 263 -9.22 7.06 23.92
CA GLU A 263 -9.74 6.70 25.25
C GLU A 263 -9.33 5.26 25.65
N LYS A 264 -9.35 4.33 24.69
CA LYS A 264 -8.98 2.92 24.89
C LYS A 264 -7.48 2.65 24.86
N VAL A 265 -6.64 3.62 24.48
CA VAL A 265 -5.18 3.45 24.51
C VAL A 265 -4.73 3.40 25.97
N VAL A 266 -4.36 2.22 26.44
CA VAL A 266 -3.73 2.02 27.75
C VAL A 266 -2.22 2.35 27.70
N HIS A 267 -1.57 2.11 26.55
CA HIS A 267 -0.12 2.29 26.38
C HIS A 267 0.26 3.03 25.07
N PRO A 268 1.01 4.15 25.14
CA PRO A 268 1.46 4.90 23.97
C PRO A 268 2.38 4.13 23.00
N ALA A 269 2.59 4.68 21.79
CA ALA A 269 3.47 4.10 20.77
C ALA A 269 4.94 4.34 21.12
N GLY A 270 5.76 3.30 21.08
CA GLY A 270 7.21 3.38 21.28
C GLY A 270 7.68 3.51 22.74
N ALA A 271 6.87 4.10 23.63
CA ALA A 271 7.21 4.24 25.05
C ALA A 271 7.51 2.87 25.69
N VAL A 272 6.60 1.91 25.54
CA VAL A 272 6.79 0.56 26.13
C VAL A 272 8.06 -0.13 25.62
N LEU A 273 8.38 -0.08 24.33
CA LEU A 273 9.57 -0.77 23.81
C LEU A 273 10.86 0.00 24.13
N ALA A 274 10.86 1.33 24.05
CA ALA A 274 12.04 2.13 24.40
C ALA A 274 12.36 2.04 25.90
N ASP A 275 11.34 2.14 26.76
CA ASP A 275 11.47 2.00 28.21
C ASP A 275 11.86 0.57 28.59
N LEU A 276 11.26 -0.46 27.96
CA LEU A 276 11.64 -1.85 28.17
C LEU A 276 13.06 -2.18 27.69
N LEU A 277 13.60 -1.47 26.70
CA LEU A 277 14.93 -1.76 26.15
C LEU A 277 16.02 -0.91 26.80
N GLN A 278 15.67 0.09 27.61
CA GLN A 278 16.64 0.93 28.32
C GLN A 278 17.52 0.06 29.23
N GLY A 279 18.83 0.07 29.00
CA GLY A 279 19.80 -0.70 29.80
C GLY A 279 19.79 -2.22 29.58
N VAL A 280 19.14 -2.74 28.53
CA VAL A 280 19.09 -4.20 28.24
C VAL A 280 20.47 -4.82 28.02
N GLU A 281 21.45 -4.02 27.62
CA GLU A 281 22.83 -4.44 27.41
C GLU A 281 23.47 -4.95 28.71
N SER A 282 23.14 -4.29 29.83
CA SER A 282 23.66 -4.58 31.16
C SER A 282 22.98 -5.76 31.85
N ASP A 283 21.86 -6.25 31.32
CA ASP A 283 21.15 -7.39 31.90
C ASP A 283 22.00 -8.67 31.84
N PRO A 284 21.85 -9.59 32.81
CA PRO A 284 22.39 -10.93 32.69
C PRO A 284 21.72 -11.68 31.53
N VAL A 285 22.41 -12.64 30.94
CA VAL A 285 21.78 -13.54 29.96
C VAL A 285 20.78 -14.44 30.70
N PRO A 286 19.51 -14.54 30.25
CA PRO A 286 18.44 -15.17 31.04
C PRO A 286 18.60 -16.67 31.29
N CYS A 287 19.43 -17.36 30.50
CA CYS A 287 19.67 -18.79 30.61
C CYS A 287 21.08 -19.14 30.09
N ASP A 288 21.59 -20.32 30.46
CA ASP A 288 22.90 -20.77 29.99
C ASP A 288 22.86 -21.20 28.52
N VAL A 289 23.31 -20.33 27.64
CA VAL A 289 23.41 -20.57 26.20
C VAL A 289 24.83 -20.84 25.72
N ARG A 290 25.80 -21.04 26.64
CA ARG A 290 27.22 -21.25 26.27
C ARG A 290 27.42 -22.47 25.37
N HIS A 291 26.65 -23.52 25.61
CA HIS A 291 26.68 -24.75 24.82
C HIS A 291 26.08 -24.61 23.42
N LEU A 292 25.29 -23.54 23.17
CA LEU A 292 24.65 -23.26 21.86
C LEU A 292 25.54 -22.42 20.93
N GLY A 293 26.69 -21.92 21.42
CA GLY A 293 27.62 -21.13 20.60
C GLY A 293 27.13 -19.73 20.23
N TYR A 294 26.12 -19.20 20.93
CA TYR A 294 25.60 -17.85 20.68
C TYR A 294 26.59 -16.77 21.11
N ALA A 295 26.94 -15.89 20.16
CA ALA A 295 27.82 -14.76 20.41
C ALA A 295 27.06 -13.58 21.05
N GLN A 296 27.77 -12.48 21.29
CA GLN A 296 27.24 -11.32 22.03
C GLN A 296 25.95 -10.74 21.39
N ARG A 297 25.80 -10.83 20.06
CA ARG A 297 24.64 -10.28 19.34
C ARG A 297 23.39 -11.12 19.56
N GLU A 298 23.52 -12.44 19.43
CA GLU A 298 22.44 -13.39 19.69
C GLU A 298 22.03 -13.32 21.17
N GLN A 299 23.00 -13.26 22.08
CA GLN A 299 22.75 -13.06 23.51
C GLN A 299 22.00 -11.75 23.77
N HIS A 300 22.36 -10.65 23.10
CA HIS A 300 21.65 -9.38 23.22
C HIS A 300 20.19 -9.51 22.75
N LEU A 301 19.94 -10.11 21.58
CA LEU A 301 18.58 -10.31 21.09
C LEU A 301 17.75 -11.22 22.02
N LEU A 302 18.40 -12.20 22.65
CA LEU A 302 17.76 -13.08 23.62
C LEU A 302 17.33 -12.32 24.90
N LYS A 303 18.16 -11.40 25.41
CA LYS A 303 17.79 -10.51 26.53
C LYS A 303 16.56 -9.67 26.20
N ILE A 304 16.50 -9.13 24.98
CA ILE A 304 15.35 -8.38 24.47
C ILE A 304 14.08 -9.24 24.46
N CYS A 305 14.17 -10.47 23.92
CA CYS A 305 13.04 -11.40 23.90
C CYS A 305 12.56 -11.76 25.30
N PHE A 306 13.48 -11.93 26.25
CA PHE A 306 13.14 -12.21 27.63
C PHE A 306 12.41 -11.04 28.30
N ARG A 307 12.90 -9.80 28.18
CA ARG A 307 12.20 -8.62 28.71
C ARG A 307 10.80 -8.47 28.13
N LEU A 308 10.64 -8.69 26.83
CA LEU A 308 9.32 -8.67 26.18
C LEU A 308 8.41 -9.76 26.74
N ALA A 309 8.92 -10.96 26.99
CA ALA A 309 8.15 -12.03 27.60
C ALA A 309 7.75 -11.70 29.03
N VAL A 310 8.66 -11.18 29.87
CA VAL A 310 8.36 -10.77 31.25
C VAL A 310 7.27 -9.70 31.28
N HIS A 311 7.38 -8.68 30.42
CA HIS A 311 6.36 -7.63 30.33
C HIS A 311 4.99 -8.14 29.88
N HIS A 312 4.95 -9.13 28.98
CA HIS A 312 3.70 -9.72 28.48
C HIS A 312 3.13 -10.85 29.37
N GLY A 313 3.91 -11.31 30.36
CA GLY A 313 3.50 -12.37 31.28
C GLY A 313 3.14 -13.68 30.55
N ALA A 314 1.91 -14.17 30.74
CA ALA A 314 1.42 -15.40 30.11
C ALA A 314 1.05 -15.23 28.63
N GLU A 315 0.89 -13.99 28.15
CA GLU A 315 0.47 -13.71 26.78
C GLU A 315 1.65 -13.75 25.80
N PRO A 316 1.45 -14.16 24.54
CA PRO A 316 2.50 -14.11 23.53
C PRO A 316 2.95 -12.67 23.25
N PHE A 317 4.27 -12.45 23.19
CA PHE A 317 4.86 -11.20 22.72
C PHE A 317 5.14 -11.26 21.22
N PHE A 318 5.45 -10.12 20.60
CA PHE A 318 5.86 -10.06 19.20
C PHE A 318 7.09 -9.18 19.04
N LEU A 319 7.97 -9.57 18.11
CA LEU A 319 9.13 -8.77 17.73
C LEU A 319 9.28 -8.80 16.21
N PRO A 320 8.95 -7.72 15.49
CA PRO A 320 9.13 -7.67 14.04
C PRO A 320 10.61 -7.80 13.68
N CYS A 321 10.95 -8.65 12.71
CA CYS A 321 12.35 -8.88 12.30
C CYS A 321 13.07 -7.62 11.82
N ARG A 322 12.33 -6.64 11.25
CA ARG A 322 12.88 -5.33 10.88
C ARG A 322 13.30 -4.51 12.09
N ILE A 323 12.52 -4.54 13.17
CA ILE A 323 12.86 -3.87 14.44
C ILE A 323 14.03 -4.59 15.10
N ALA A 324 14.02 -5.93 15.15
CA ALA A 324 15.15 -6.71 15.65
C ALA A 324 16.45 -6.42 14.87
N GLY A 325 16.37 -6.30 13.54
CA GLY A 325 17.51 -5.93 12.71
C GLY A 325 18.05 -4.54 13.03
N GLN A 326 17.17 -3.55 13.20
CA GLN A 326 17.55 -2.19 13.61
C GLN A 326 18.22 -2.17 14.99
N LEU A 327 17.69 -2.90 15.97
CA LEU A 327 18.24 -2.96 17.34
C LEU A 327 19.64 -3.59 17.38
N LEU A 328 19.94 -4.50 16.45
CA LEU A 328 21.23 -5.20 16.38
C LEU A 328 22.20 -4.63 15.34
N GLY A 329 21.77 -3.64 14.54
CA GLY A 329 22.57 -3.12 13.42
C GLY A 329 22.81 -4.14 12.30
N ILE A 330 21.87 -5.05 12.05
CA ILE A 330 21.98 -6.11 11.03
C ILE A 330 20.77 -6.12 10.08
N ASP A 331 20.93 -6.79 8.94
CA ASP A 331 19.80 -6.98 8.03
C ASP A 331 18.67 -7.80 8.68
N HIS A 332 17.44 -7.40 8.39
CA HIS A 332 16.23 -8.00 8.94
C HIS A 332 16.06 -9.49 8.62
N THR A 333 16.63 -10.00 7.52
CA THR A 333 16.63 -11.43 7.19
C THR A 333 17.56 -12.21 8.12
N VAL A 334 18.68 -11.60 8.55
CA VAL A 334 19.60 -12.18 9.53
C VAL A 334 18.93 -12.23 10.91
N ALA A 335 18.28 -11.15 11.32
CA ALA A 335 17.52 -11.12 12.56
C ALA A 335 16.39 -12.17 12.59
N ALA A 336 15.70 -12.38 11.45
CA ALA A 336 14.70 -13.44 11.33
C ALA A 336 15.30 -14.85 11.49
N LYS A 337 16.51 -15.09 10.96
CA LYS A 337 17.22 -16.36 11.15
C LYS A 337 17.59 -16.58 12.62
N ILE A 338 18.08 -15.56 13.33
CA ILE A 338 18.43 -15.66 14.75
C ILE A 338 17.20 -16.01 15.60
N LEU A 339 16.07 -15.31 15.39
CA LEU A 339 14.81 -15.62 16.09
C LEU A 339 14.34 -17.05 15.81
N LYS A 340 14.54 -17.54 14.58
CA LYS A 340 14.23 -18.93 14.23
C LYS A 340 15.16 -19.91 14.95
N SER A 341 16.44 -19.59 15.12
CA SER A 341 17.38 -20.41 15.89
C SER A 341 16.94 -20.55 17.35
N PHE A 342 16.45 -19.47 17.98
CA PHE A 342 15.89 -19.55 19.35
C PHE A 342 14.69 -20.48 19.47
N VAL A 343 13.87 -20.59 18.41
CA VAL A 343 12.76 -21.54 18.37
C VAL A 343 13.27 -22.97 18.18
N ILE A 344 14.25 -23.18 17.31
CA ILE A 344 14.88 -24.49 17.08
C ILE A 344 15.53 -25.02 18.37
N ASP A 345 16.23 -24.14 19.08
CA ASP A 345 16.94 -24.45 20.32
C ASP A 345 16.03 -24.41 21.57
N LYS A 346 14.71 -24.29 21.36
CA LYS A 346 13.68 -24.38 22.41
C LYS A 346 13.82 -23.31 23.51
N LEU A 347 14.36 -22.14 23.16
CA LEU A 347 14.36 -20.95 24.02
C LEU A 347 13.03 -20.20 23.89
N LEU A 348 12.45 -20.21 22.69
CA LEU A 348 11.16 -19.59 22.37
C LEU A 348 10.20 -20.61 21.72
N ILE A 349 8.90 -20.41 21.93
CA ILE A 349 7.84 -21.09 21.19
C ILE A 349 7.22 -20.10 20.22
N GLU A 350 7.22 -20.39 18.92
CA GLU A 350 6.45 -19.63 17.94
C GLU A 350 4.96 -20.01 18.05
N VAL A 351 4.15 -19.10 18.61
CA VAL A 351 2.72 -19.31 18.82
C VAL A 351 1.91 -18.97 17.58
N GLU A 352 2.32 -17.95 16.84
CA GLU A 352 1.67 -17.54 15.61
C GLU A 352 2.71 -17.07 14.59
N LYS A 353 2.68 -17.67 13.39
CA LYS A 353 3.57 -17.28 12.30
C LYS A 353 3.13 -15.98 11.65
N GLY A 354 4.05 -15.03 11.56
CA GLY A 354 3.84 -13.78 10.84
C GLY A 354 3.65 -13.98 9.33
N LYS A 355 2.82 -13.15 8.71
CA LYS A 355 2.61 -13.09 7.25
C LYS A 355 2.56 -11.63 6.79
N GLY A 356 3.30 -11.29 5.73
CA GLY A 356 3.34 -9.93 5.17
C GLY A 356 3.87 -8.90 6.17
N LEU A 357 3.02 -7.95 6.57
CA LEU A 357 3.36 -6.90 7.55
C LEU A 357 3.15 -7.32 9.02
N LYS A 358 2.58 -8.51 9.26
CA LYS A 358 2.33 -9.02 10.61
C LYS A 358 3.54 -9.79 11.12
N ALA A 359 4.08 -9.38 12.28
CA ALA A 359 5.18 -10.08 12.95
C ALA A 359 4.73 -11.42 13.55
N SER A 360 5.66 -12.36 13.65
CA SER A 360 5.46 -13.60 14.41
C SER A 360 5.31 -13.31 15.90
N ARG A 361 4.57 -14.18 16.58
CA ARG A 361 4.36 -14.14 18.03
C ARG A 361 5.08 -15.29 18.72
N TYR A 362 5.67 -14.98 19.85
CA TYR A 362 6.52 -15.88 20.60
C TYR A 362 6.09 -15.96 22.06
N ARG A 363 6.35 -17.10 22.69
CA ARG A 363 6.37 -17.25 24.15
C ARG A 363 7.74 -17.68 24.59
N TRP A 364 8.13 -17.26 25.79
CA TRP A 364 9.32 -17.79 26.45
C TRP A 364 9.06 -19.22 26.90
N GLN A 365 10.00 -20.12 26.64
CA GLN A 365 9.81 -21.55 26.89
C GLN A 365 10.39 -22.03 28.22
N LEU A 366 11.46 -21.39 28.70
CA LEU A 366 12.15 -21.81 29.91
C LEU A 366 11.47 -21.23 31.16
N PRO A 367 11.66 -21.82 32.35
CA PRO A 367 11.19 -21.21 33.59
C PRO A 367 11.75 -19.79 33.73
N MET A 368 10.90 -18.83 34.06
CA MET A 368 11.36 -17.50 34.46
C MET A 368 11.89 -17.60 35.88
N ALA A 369 13.16 -17.26 36.07
CA ALA A 369 13.84 -17.27 37.37
C ALA A 369 13.38 -16.10 38.25
#